data_AF-A0A936EGA7-F1
#
_entry.id   AF-A0A936EGA7-F1
#
_cell.length_a   1.000
_cell.length_b   1.000
_cell.length_c   1.000
_cell.angle_alpha   90.00
_cell.angle_beta   90.00
_cell.angle_gamma   90.00
#
_symmetry.space_group_name_H-M   'P 1'
#
loop_
_entity.id
_entity.type
_entity.pdbx_description
1 polymer ?
#
loop_
_entity_poly.entity_id
_entity_poly.type
_entity_poly.pdbx_seq_one_letter_code
_entity_poly.pdbx_strand_id
1 'polypeptide(L)'
;MILRTSEELSPAVGKVLQQISALLARLLPDAEFYHIGSTAIPGALTKGDLDVLLRVESTQFKSAVDVLRKHFDVKQSENWEPCFASFGNDTGYALPLGIQLVVKESAADSFLFIHDYIVGHPEVLKATIA
;
A
#
# COMPACT_ATOMS: atom_id res chain seq x y z
N MET A 1 -11.59 19.08 1.10
CA MET A 1 -10.55 18.06 1.36
C MET A 1 -9.36 18.78 1.95
N ILE A 2 -8.89 18.38 3.14
CA ILE A 2 -7.74 19.01 3.81
C ILE A 2 -6.54 18.10 3.56
N LEU A 3 -5.50 18.64 2.90
CA LEU A 3 -4.23 17.94 2.74
C LEU A 3 -3.41 18.11 4.01
N ARG A 4 -2.67 17.05 4.36
CA ARG A 4 -1.77 16.99 5.51
C ARG A 4 -0.40 16.53 5.05
N THR A 5 0.63 16.87 5.80
CA THR A 5 1.97 16.32 5.55
C THR A 5 2.06 14.87 6.03
N SER A 6 2.97 14.08 5.46
CA SER A 6 3.25 12.73 5.93
C SER A 6 3.66 12.70 7.43
N GLU A 7 4.34 13.75 7.87
CA GLU A 7 4.85 13.94 9.22
C GLU A 7 3.72 14.15 10.23
N GLU A 8 2.71 14.95 9.88
CA GLU A 8 1.52 15.17 10.71
C GLU A 8 0.77 13.87 11.01
N LEU A 9 0.84 12.89 10.10
CA LEU A 9 0.14 11.60 10.23
C LEU A 9 1.01 10.48 10.80
N SER A 10 2.31 10.70 10.96
CA SER A 10 3.29 9.67 11.33
C SER A 10 2.91 8.84 12.58
N PRO A 11 2.37 9.41 13.67
CA PRO A 11 1.94 8.62 14.83
C PRO A 11 0.78 7.66 14.51
N ALA A 12 -0.21 8.13 13.74
CA ALA A 12 -1.36 7.31 13.35
C ALA A 12 -0.95 6.23 12.33
N VAL A 13 -0.11 6.59 11.36
CA VAL A 13 0.48 5.68 10.37
C VAL A 13 1.24 4.55 11.07
N GLY A 14 2.15 4.87 11.98
CA GLY A 14 2.94 3.86 12.70
C GLY A 14 2.08 2.86 13.46
N LYS A 15 1.00 3.32 14.09
CA LYS A 15 0.04 2.44 14.79
C LYS A 15 -0.68 1.50 13.82
N VAL A 16 -1.21 2.02 12.72
CA VAL A 16 -1.92 1.18 11.73
C VAL A 16 -0.95 0.19 11.06
N LEU A 17 0.27 0.63 10.71
CA LEU A 17 1.32 -0.24 10.16
C LEU A 17 1.65 -1.41 11.08
N GLN A 18 1.79 -1.17 12.38
CA GLN A 18 2.03 -2.24 13.35
C GLN A 18 0.88 -3.26 13.38
N GLN A 19 -0.36 -2.78 13.36
CA GLN A 19 -1.54 -3.66 13.37
C GLN A 19 -1.67 -4.47 12.09
N ILE A 20 -1.50 -3.82 10.93
CA ILE A 20 -1.71 -4.46 9.64
C ILE A 20 -0.56 -5.40 9.27
N SER A 21 0.69 -5.04 9.54
CA SER A 21 1.84 -5.94 9.31
C SER A 21 1.73 -7.22 10.13
N ALA A 22 1.34 -7.13 11.41
CA ALA A 22 1.13 -8.30 12.27
C ALA A 22 -0.04 -9.18 11.81
N LEU A 23 -1.11 -8.58 11.27
CA LEU A 23 -2.22 -9.34 10.70
C LEU A 23 -1.79 -10.04 9.40
N LEU A 24 -1.20 -9.30 8.46
CA LEU A 24 -0.82 -9.81 7.15
C LEU A 24 0.28 -10.86 7.24
N ALA A 25 1.25 -10.73 8.15
CA ALA A 25 2.25 -11.75 8.40
C ALA A 25 1.66 -13.09 8.88
N ARG A 26 0.49 -13.07 9.54
CA ARG A 26 -0.22 -14.31 9.90
C ARG A 26 -1.05 -14.88 8.75
N LEU A 27 -1.62 -14.01 7.92
CA LEU A 27 -2.47 -14.42 6.80
C LEU A 27 -1.64 -14.92 5.60
N LEU A 28 -0.50 -14.27 5.34
CA LEU A 28 0.37 -14.46 4.19
C LEU A 28 1.84 -14.43 4.66
N PRO A 29 2.33 -15.48 5.35
CA PRO A 29 3.64 -15.47 6.00
C PRO A 29 4.82 -15.33 5.03
N ASP A 30 4.65 -15.73 3.77
CA ASP A 30 5.70 -15.66 2.75
C ASP A 30 5.64 -14.37 1.91
N ALA A 31 4.65 -13.49 2.15
CA ALA A 31 4.54 -12.23 1.44
C ALA A 31 5.55 -11.21 1.97
N GLU A 32 6.21 -10.49 1.07
CA GLU A 32 6.98 -9.32 1.44
C GLU A 32 6.04 -8.14 1.67
N PHE A 33 6.29 -7.35 2.71
CA PHE A 33 5.43 -6.24 3.12
C PHE A 33 6.20 -4.93 3.06
N TYR A 34 5.62 -3.91 2.42
CA TYR A 34 6.20 -2.58 2.33
C TYR A 34 5.15 -1.50 2.56
N HIS A 35 5.55 -0.40 3.21
CA HIS A 35 4.76 0.82 3.27
C HIS A 35 5.03 1.64 2.00
N ILE A 36 3.98 2.02 1.30
CA ILE A 36 4.04 2.79 0.04
C ILE A 36 3.05 3.96 0.07
N GLY A 37 2.89 4.65 -1.05
CA GLY A 37 2.00 5.80 -1.18
C GLY A 37 2.53 7.04 -0.48
N SER A 38 1.77 8.15 -0.54
CA SER A 38 2.26 9.44 -0.05
C SER A 38 2.56 9.47 1.45
N THR A 39 1.94 8.61 2.26
CA THR A 39 2.26 8.52 3.70
C THR A 39 3.63 7.90 3.98
N ALA A 40 4.22 7.19 3.02
CA ALA A 40 5.57 6.63 3.11
C ALA A 40 6.67 7.61 2.65
N ILE A 41 6.29 8.73 2.03
CA ILE A 41 7.22 9.66 1.40
C ILE A 41 7.37 10.92 2.27
N PRO A 42 8.56 11.18 2.85
CA PRO A 42 8.80 12.38 3.65
C PRO A 42 8.51 13.66 2.87
N GLY A 43 7.85 14.62 3.52
CA GLY A 43 7.46 15.91 2.95
C GLY A 43 6.32 15.85 1.92
N ALA A 44 5.75 14.67 1.61
CA ALA A 44 4.62 14.58 0.71
C ALA A 44 3.33 15.11 1.36
N LEU A 45 2.50 15.76 0.54
CA LEU A 45 1.11 16.04 0.90
C LEU A 45 0.23 14.83 0.60
N THR A 46 -0.66 14.51 1.53
CA THR A 46 -1.53 13.34 1.44
C THR A 46 -2.95 13.66 1.88
N LYS A 47 -3.90 12.89 1.34
CA LYS A 47 -5.30 12.87 1.79
C LYS A 47 -5.47 12.09 3.11
N GLY A 48 -4.45 11.32 3.47
CA GLY A 48 -4.36 10.58 4.73
C GLY A 48 -4.63 9.09 4.62
N ASP A 49 -4.74 8.56 3.40
CA ASP A 49 -4.82 7.13 3.15
C ASP A 49 -3.44 6.48 3.37
N LEU A 50 -3.43 5.35 4.08
CA LEU A 50 -2.25 4.51 4.27
C LEU A 50 -2.25 3.41 3.22
N ASP A 51 -1.20 3.32 2.41
CA ASP A 51 -1.06 2.28 1.40
C ASP A 51 0.06 1.31 1.76
N VAL A 52 -0.19 0.01 1.58
CA VAL A 52 0.81 -1.03 1.75
C VAL A 52 0.89 -1.91 0.50
N LEU A 53 2.08 -2.43 0.24
CA LEU A 53 2.36 -3.37 -0.82
C LEU A 53 2.64 -4.75 -0.22
N LEU A 54 2.01 -5.76 -0.81
CA LEU A 54 2.33 -7.17 -0.62
C LEU A 54 2.90 -7.73 -1.92
N ARG A 55 4.10 -8.30 -1.86
CA ARG A 55 4.71 -9.00 -3.00
C ARG A 55 4.76 -10.50 -2.71
N VAL A 56 4.21 -11.30 -3.62
CA VAL A 56 4.18 -12.76 -3.49
C VAL A 56 4.73 -13.44 -4.73
N GLU A 57 5.11 -14.71 -4.62
CA GLU A 57 5.45 -15.51 -5.79
C GLU A 57 4.21 -15.71 -6.67
N SER A 58 4.42 -15.87 -7.99
CA SER A 58 3.33 -16.06 -8.96
C SER A 58 2.43 -17.25 -8.61
N THR A 59 3.01 -18.32 -8.06
CA THR A 59 2.32 -19.53 -7.61
C THR A 59 1.40 -19.30 -6.40
N GLN A 60 1.63 -18.23 -5.62
CA GLN A 60 0.90 -17.90 -4.41
C GLN A 60 -0.18 -16.83 -4.64
N PHE A 61 -0.14 -16.12 -5.76
CA PHE A 61 -0.99 -14.96 -6.02
C PHE A 61 -2.48 -15.26 -5.88
N LYS A 62 -2.97 -16.32 -6.54
CA LYS A 62 -4.38 -16.70 -6.45
C LYS A 62 -4.81 -17.02 -5.02
N SER A 63 -4.02 -17.80 -4.28
CA SER A 63 -4.31 -18.09 -2.88
C SER A 63 -4.28 -16.85 -2.01
N ALA A 64 -3.36 -15.92 -2.25
CA ALA A 64 -3.27 -14.66 -1.52
C ALA A 64 -4.51 -13.79 -1.76
N VAL A 65 -4.98 -13.69 -3.02
CA VAL A 65 -6.25 -13.04 -3.36
C VAL A 65 -7.43 -13.68 -2.60
N ASP A 66 -7.52 -15.01 -2.62
CA ASP A 66 -8.60 -15.75 -1.96
C ASP A 66 -8.59 -15.57 -0.43
N VAL A 67 -7.42 -15.38 0.18
CA VAL A 67 -7.27 -15.02 1.60
C VAL A 67 -7.70 -13.58 1.83
N LEU A 68 -7.12 -12.61 1.12
CA LEU A 68 -7.39 -11.18 1.35
C LEU A 68 -8.88 -10.83 1.14
N ARG A 69 -9.55 -11.44 0.17
CA ARG A 69 -11.01 -11.27 -0.07
C ARG A 69 -11.89 -11.62 1.14
N LYS A 70 -11.41 -12.45 2.06
CA LYS A 70 -12.16 -12.83 3.27
C LYS A 70 -11.99 -11.82 4.41
N HIS A 71 -10.98 -10.96 4.33
CA HIS A 71 -10.56 -10.07 5.42
C HIS A 71 -10.68 -8.58 5.06
N PHE A 72 -10.68 -8.23 3.78
CA PHE A 72 -10.64 -6.86 3.29
C PHE A 72 -11.62 -6.64 2.14
N ASP A 73 -12.04 -5.39 1.97
CA ASP A 73 -12.90 -4.99 0.87
C ASP A 73 -12.13 -5.08 -0.46
N VAL A 74 -12.77 -5.62 -1.49
CA VAL A 74 -12.23 -5.59 -2.85
C VAL A 74 -12.31 -4.16 -3.38
N LYS A 75 -11.18 -3.65 -3.90
CA LYS A 75 -11.09 -2.31 -4.48
C LYS A 75 -10.72 -2.42 -5.96
N GLN A 76 -11.38 -1.60 -6.79
CA GLN A 76 -11.08 -1.43 -8.22
C GLN A 76 -10.87 -2.75 -8.96
N SER A 77 -11.80 -3.71 -8.80
CA SER A 77 -11.67 -5.04 -9.42
C SER A 77 -11.64 -5.01 -10.94
N GLU A 78 -12.14 -3.94 -11.54
CA GLU A 78 -12.03 -3.62 -12.96
C GLU A 78 -10.58 -3.42 -13.43
N ASN A 79 -9.66 -3.05 -12.53
CA ASN A 79 -8.24 -2.83 -12.81
C ASN A 79 -7.37 -4.04 -12.49
N TRP A 80 -7.95 -5.14 -12.01
CA TRP A 80 -7.17 -6.31 -11.62
C TRP A 80 -6.58 -7.03 -12.84
N GLU A 81 -5.36 -7.51 -12.66
CA GLU A 81 -4.62 -8.29 -13.65
C GLU A 81 -4.24 -9.65 -13.05
N PRO A 82 -3.77 -10.62 -13.86
CA PRO A 82 -3.25 -11.88 -13.34
C PRO A 82 -2.09 -11.72 -12.34
N CYS A 83 -1.47 -10.54 -12.29
CA CYS A 83 -0.37 -10.20 -11.39
C CYS A 83 -0.67 -9.03 -10.43
N PHE A 84 -1.90 -8.51 -10.39
CA PHE A 84 -2.27 -7.36 -9.57
C PHE A 84 -3.70 -7.47 -9.01
N ALA A 85 -3.84 -7.21 -7.71
CA ALA A 85 -5.13 -7.07 -7.03
C ALA A 85 -5.05 -5.98 -5.96
N SER A 86 -6.17 -5.29 -5.74
CA SER A 86 -6.27 -4.19 -4.78
C SER A 86 -7.37 -4.42 -3.76
N PHE A 87 -7.06 -4.14 -2.50
CA PHE A 87 -7.96 -4.30 -1.37
C PHE A 87 -7.91 -3.07 -0.46
N GLY A 88 -8.84 -2.98 0.49
CA GLY A 88 -8.76 -1.94 1.49
C GLY A 88 -9.65 -2.15 2.70
N ASN A 89 -9.56 -1.20 3.62
CA ASN A 89 -10.45 -1.07 4.76
C ASN A 89 -10.56 0.41 5.14
N ASP A 90 -11.72 1.01 4.85
CA ASP A 90 -11.90 2.46 4.98
C ASP A 90 -12.27 2.89 6.41
N THR A 91 -12.71 1.95 7.27
CA THR A 91 -13.35 2.28 8.56
C THR A 91 -12.84 1.48 9.76
N GLY A 92 -12.12 0.38 9.52
CA GLY A 92 -11.63 -0.52 10.57
C GLY A 92 -10.35 -0.06 11.26
N TYR A 93 -9.74 1.02 10.79
CA TYR A 93 -8.49 1.58 11.32
C TYR A 93 -8.60 3.09 11.54
N ALA A 94 -7.60 3.67 12.19
CA ALA A 94 -7.53 5.11 12.43
C ALA A 94 -7.31 5.93 11.14
N LEU A 95 -6.86 5.29 10.07
CA LEU A 95 -6.68 5.85 8.72
C LEU A 95 -7.27 4.85 7.72
N PRO A 96 -7.87 5.30 6.60
CA PRO A 96 -8.23 4.41 5.51
C PRO A 96 -7.00 3.66 5.02
N LEU A 97 -7.17 2.36 4.77
CA LEU A 97 -6.10 1.46 4.36
C LEU A 97 -6.31 0.98 2.93
N GLY A 98 -5.29 1.16 2.08
CA GLY A 98 -5.14 0.49 0.80
C GLY A 98 -4.10 -0.64 0.89
N ILE A 99 -4.38 -1.77 0.26
CA ILE A 99 -3.48 -2.93 0.17
C ILE A 99 -3.34 -3.30 -1.30
N GLN A 100 -2.14 -3.16 -1.84
CA GLN A 100 -1.80 -3.58 -3.20
C GLN A 100 -1.11 -4.94 -3.13
N LEU A 101 -1.65 -5.94 -3.81
CA LEU A 101 -1.04 -7.27 -3.93
C LEU A 101 -0.49 -7.44 -5.34
N VAL A 102 0.79 -7.75 -5.46
CA VAL A 102 1.47 -7.99 -6.74
C VAL A 102 2.22 -9.31 -6.75
N VAL A 103 2.42 -9.85 -7.96
CA VAL A 103 3.43 -10.87 -8.19
C VAL A 103 4.80 -10.21 -8.27
N LYS A 104 5.79 -10.75 -7.54
CA LYS A 104 7.17 -10.28 -7.59
C LYS A 104 7.70 -10.22 -9.02
N GLU A 105 8.40 -9.14 -9.34
CA GLU A 105 9.05 -8.88 -10.63
C GLU A 105 8.10 -8.86 -11.84
N SER A 106 6.78 -8.84 -11.60
CA SER A 106 5.80 -8.65 -12.67
C SER A 106 5.76 -7.19 -13.14
N ALA A 107 5.08 -6.94 -14.26
CA ALA A 107 4.87 -5.57 -14.74
C ALA A 107 4.13 -4.67 -13.73
N ALA A 108 3.34 -5.26 -12.82
CA ALA A 108 2.65 -4.53 -11.77
C ALA A 108 3.54 -4.18 -10.55
N ASP A 109 4.73 -4.78 -10.42
CA ASP A 109 5.64 -4.63 -9.27
C ASP A 109 6.52 -3.37 -9.38
N SER A 110 5.90 -2.22 -9.64
CA SER A 110 6.57 -0.93 -9.84
C SER A 110 6.46 0.03 -8.65
N PHE A 111 5.65 -0.31 -7.64
CA PHE A 111 5.37 0.56 -6.49
C PHE A 111 6.63 0.92 -5.69
N LEU A 112 7.54 -0.03 -5.48
CA LEU A 112 8.81 0.22 -4.78
C LEU A 112 9.74 1.11 -5.61
N PHE A 113 9.80 0.89 -6.92
CA PHE A 113 10.56 1.76 -7.81
C PHE A 113 10.05 3.21 -7.73
N ILE A 114 8.74 3.42 -7.79
CA ILE A 114 8.13 4.75 -7.68
C ILE A 114 8.44 5.38 -6.31
N HIS A 115 8.27 4.61 -5.22
CA HIS A 115 8.60 5.05 -3.87
C HIS A 115 10.06 5.51 -3.77
N ASP A 116 11.01 4.64 -4.13
CA ASP A 116 12.44 4.88 -4.01
C ASP A 116 12.89 6.04 -4.91
N TYR A 117 12.30 6.14 -6.11
CA TYR A 117 12.56 7.23 -7.02
C TYR A 117 12.17 8.58 -6.40
N ILE A 118 10.97 8.71 -5.83
CA ILE A 118 10.50 9.96 -5.23
C ILE A 118 11.30 10.30 -3.97
N VAL A 119 11.60 9.31 -3.13
CA VAL A 119 12.44 9.52 -1.93
C VAL A 119 13.85 10.00 -2.32
N GLY A 120 14.42 9.46 -3.40
CA GLY A 120 15.71 9.89 -3.93
C GLY A 120 15.68 11.23 -4.67
N HIS A 121 14.51 11.69 -5.12
CA HIS A 121 14.30 12.88 -5.94
C HIS A 121 13.18 13.76 -5.37
N PRO A 122 13.34 14.34 -4.15
CA PRO A 122 12.29 15.10 -3.47
C PRO A 122 11.82 16.33 -4.26
N GLU A 123 12.58 16.81 -5.24
CA GLU A 123 12.16 17.85 -6.18
C GLU A 123 10.94 17.45 -7.03
N VAL A 124 10.74 16.14 -7.26
CA VAL A 124 9.59 15.60 -7.99
C VAL A 124 8.28 15.88 -7.26
N LEU A 125 8.30 15.92 -5.91
CA LEU A 125 7.11 16.25 -5.12
C LEU A 125 6.55 17.65 -5.43
N LYS A 126 7.42 18.60 -5.78
CA LYS A 126 7.04 19.99 -6.10
C LYS A 126 6.40 20.12 -7.48
N ALA A 127 6.68 19.20 -8.39
CA ALA A 127 6.14 19.20 -9.75
C ALA A 127 4.69 18.68 -9.82
N THR A 128 4.22 17.96 -8.80
CA THR A 128 2.91 17.27 -8.79
C THR A 128 1.77 18.12 -8.22
N ILE A 129 2.03 19.40 -7.87
CA ILE A 129 1.03 20.35 -7.31
C ILE A 129 0.81 21.55 -8.26
N ALA A 130 1.19 21.45 -9.54
CA ALA A 130 0.91 22.48 -10.55
C ALA A 130 -0.32 22.12 -11.41
#